data_AF-A0A6L7LBX5-F1
#
_entry.id   AF-A0A6L7LBX5-F1
#
_cell.length_a   1.000
_cell.length_b   1.000
_cell.length_c   1.000
_cell.angle_alpha   90.00
_cell.angle_beta   90.00
_cell.angle_gamma   90.00
#
_symmetry.space_group_name_H-M   'P 1'
#
loop_
_entity.id
_entity.type
_entity.pdbx_description
1 polymer ?
#
loop_
_entity_poly.entity_id
_entity_poly.type
_entity_poly.pdbx_seq_one_letter_code
_entity_poly.pdbx_strand_id
1 'polypeptide(L)' 'LFAREDGLLFGYFEAEEDFEAALDGMSGEDANARWQEFMAPYFEIPPGARPDEMMVELEEVFHTD' A
#
# COMPACT_ATOMS: atom_id res chain seq x y z
N LEU A 1 2.56 8.28 4.10
CA LEU A 1 1.47 7.64 4.88
C LEU A 1 0.92 8.64 5.88
N PHE A 2 -0.39 8.70 6.01
CA PHE A 2 -1.15 9.55 6.91
C PHE A 2 -2.15 8.69 7.67
N ALA A 3 -2.30 8.90 8.97
CA ALA A 3 -3.23 8.13 9.79
C ALA A 3 -4.22 9.05 10.49
N ARG A 4 -5.47 8.64 10.55
CA ARG A 4 -6.51 9.26 11.38
C ARG A 4 -6.60 8.53 12.73
N GLU A 5 -7.17 9.22 13.72
CA GLU A 5 -7.39 8.66 15.06
C GLU A 5 -8.34 7.46 15.08
N ASP A 6 -9.17 7.30 14.04
CA ASP A 6 -10.08 6.17 13.87
C ASP A 6 -9.44 4.93 13.21
N GLY A 7 -8.13 4.97 12.96
CA GLY A 7 -7.39 3.84 12.39
C GLY A 7 -7.35 3.82 10.85
N LEU A 8 -7.98 4.78 10.17
CA LEU A 8 -7.86 4.87 8.71
C LEU A 8 -6.44 5.28 8.32
N LEU A 9 -5.79 4.48 7.47
CA LEU A 9 -4.50 4.77 6.86
C LEU A 9 -4.68 5.22 5.40
N PHE A 10 -4.13 6.38 5.07
CA PHE A 10 -4.08 6.93 3.71
C PHE A 10 -2.64 6.97 3.20
N GLY A 11 -2.39 6.38 2.03
CA GLY A 11 -1.12 6.44 1.32
C GLY A 11 -1.23 7.33 0.09
N TYR A 12 -0.17 8.11 -0.16
CA TYR A 12 0.02 8.84 -1.41
C TYR A 12 1.44 8.59 -1.88
N PHE A 13 1.59 8.28 -3.15
CA PHE A 13 2.85 8.15 -3.86
C PHE A 13 2.61 8.48 -5.33
N GLU A 14 3.67 8.87 -6.02
CA GLU A 14 3.68 9.05 -7.47
C GLU A 14 4.36 7.82 -8.08
N ALA A 15 3.68 7.16 -9.03
CA ALA A 15 4.26 6.07 -9.82
C ALA A 15 4.64 6.58 -11.21
N GLU A 16 5.78 6.13 -11.73
CA GLU A 16 6.23 6.49 -13.08
C GLU A 16 5.37 5.82 -14.17
N GLU A 17 4.92 4.59 -13.94
CA GLU A 17 4.12 3.79 -14.88
C GLU A 17 2.66 3.71 -14.42
N ASP A 18 2.34 2.76 -13.55
CA ASP A 18 1.02 2.61 -12.91
C ASP A 18 1.13 1.85 -11.58
N PHE A 19 0.00 1.65 -10.90
CA PHE A 19 -0.05 0.98 -9.61
C PHE A 19 0.31 -0.50 -9.68
N GLU A 20 -0.15 -1.21 -10.71
CA GLU A 20 0.07 -2.65 -10.87
C GLU A 20 1.56 -2.94 -11.17
N ALA A 21 2.18 -2.16 -12.04
CA ALA A 21 3.61 -2.22 -12.32
C ALA A 21 4.46 -1.93 -11.07
N ALA A 22 4.05 -0.97 -10.23
CA ALA A 22 4.74 -0.69 -8.97
C ALA A 22 4.62 -1.86 -7.97
N LEU A 23 3.43 -2.46 -7.84
CA LEU A 23 3.21 -3.65 -7.00
C LEU A 23 4.05 -4.83 -7.48
N ASP A 24 4.03 -5.12 -8.78
CA ASP A 24 4.79 -6.21 -9.39
C ASP A 24 6.29 -6.01 -9.20
N GLY A 25 6.79 -4.80 -9.44
CA GLY A 25 8.19 -4.43 -9.24
C GLY A 25 8.66 -4.65 -7.80
N MET A 26 7.82 -4.32 -6.82
CA MET A 26 8.12 -4.57 -5.40
C MET A 26 7.99 -6.04 -5.00
N SER A 27 7.14 -6.83 -5.67
CA SER A 27 6.83 -8.21 -5.26
C SER A 27 8.05 -9.14 -5.27
N GLY A 28 9.02 -8.88 -6.14
CA GLY A 28 10.25 -9.68 -6.29
C GLY A 28 11.37 -9.33 -5.32
N GLU A 29 11.22 -8.27 -4.51
CA GLU A 29 12.27 -7.79 -3.62
C GLU A 29 12.19 -8.46 -2.23
N ASP A 30 13.28 -9.06 -1.78
CA ASP A 30 13.37 -9.68 -0.43
C ASP A 30 13.01 -8.69 0.69
N ALA A 31 13.33 -7.41 0.48
CA ALA A 31 12.98 -6.34 1.40
C ALA A 31 11.46 -6.17 1.53
N ASN A 32 10.71 -6.32 0.45
CA ASN A 32 9.25 -6.24 0.46
C ASN A 32 8.66 -7.40 1.25
N ALA A 33 9.10 -8.64 1.01
CA ALA A 33 8.63 -9.81 1.77
C ALA A 33 8.81 -9.63 3.29
N ARG A 34 9.99 -9.16 3.72
CA ARG A 34 10.27 -8.87 5.14
C ARG A 34 9.39 -7.77 5.70
N TRP A 35 9.12 -6.73 4.90
CA TRP A 35 8.23 -5.64 5.28
C TRP A 35 6.79 -6.12 5.44
N GLN A 36 6.26 -6.92 4.50
CA GLN A 36 4.91 -7.46 4.57
C GLN A 36 4.71 -8.34 5.82
N GLU A 37 5.67 -9.23 6.12
CA GLU A 37 5.61 -10.07 7.33
C GLU A 37 5.63 -9.23 8.61
N PHE A 38 6.52 -8.23 8.68
CA PHE A 38 6.63 -7.35 9.83
C PHE A 38 5.38 -6.49 10.03
N MET A 39 4.76 -6.02 8.94
CA MET A 39 3.62 -5.11 9.00
C MET A 39 2.28 -5.81 9.17
N ALA A 40 2.14 -7.08 8.78
CA ALA A 40 0.88 -7.82 8.83
C ALA A 40 0.10 -7.71 10.16
N PRO A 41 0.73 -7.75 11.36
CA PRO A 41 -0.01 -7.62 12.63
C PRO A 41 -0.68 -6.26 12.87
N TYR A 42 -0.30 -5.23 12.12
CA TYR A 42 -0.81 -3.86 12.28
C TYR A 42 -1.97 -3.53 11.31
N PHE A 43 -2.29 -4.44 10.38
CA PHE A 43 -3.36 -4.26 9.41
C PHE A 43 -4.55 -5.19 9.71
N GLU A 44 -5.76 -4.68 9.51
CA GLU A 44 -6.99 -5.47 9.58
C GLU A 44 -7.22 -6.25 8.28
N ILE A 45 -6.39 -7.28 8.05
CA ILE A 45 -6.43 -8.10 6.83
C ILE A 45 -6.57 -9.60 7.16
N PRO A 46 -7.14 -10.41 6.26
CA PRO A 46 -7.22 -11.86 6.45
C PRO A 46 -5.83 -12.49 6.69
N PRO A 47 -5.74 -13.58 7.47
CA PRO A 47 -4.48 -14.31 7.64
C PRO A 47 -3.89 -14.74 6.28
N GLY A 48 -2.65 -14.36 6.02
CA GLY A 48 -1.96 -14.65 4.75
C GLY A 48 -2.22 -13.65 3.63
N ALA A 49 -3.09 -12.65 3.82
CA ALA A 49 -3.19 -11.51 2.93
C ALA A 49 -2.00 -10.57 3.15
N ARG A 50 -1.60 -9.85 2.09
CA ARG A 50 -0.49 -8.90 2.16
C ARG A 50 -1.01 -7.47 2.33
N PRO A 51 -0.40 -6.68 3.24
CA PRO A 51 -0.74 -5.26 3.37
C PRO A 51 -0.70 -4.45 2.06
N ASP A 52 0.23 -4.76 1.15
CA ASP A 52 0.35 -4.07 -0.13
C ASP A 52 -0.74 -4.39 -1.17
N GLU A 53 -1.40 -5.55 -1.05
CA GLU A 53 -2.44 -6.01 -1.98
C GLU A 53 -3.87 -5.66 -1.54
N MET A 54 -4.04 -5.13 -0.32
CA MET A 54 -5.34 -4.82 0.27
C MET A 54 -5.69 -3.32 0.25
N MET A 55 -4.86 -2.51 -0.41
CA MET A 55 -5.11 -1.08 -0.57
C MET A 55 -6.28 -0.84 -1.52
N VAL A 56 -7.13 0.13 -1.18
CA VAL A 56 -8.20 0.61 -2.06
C VAL A 56 -7.70 1.86 -2.76
N GLU A 57 -7.63 1.81 -4.09
CA GLU A 57 -7.29 2.97 -4.91
C GLU A 57 -8.42 4.01 -4.85
N LEU A 58 -8.05 5.27 -4.66
CA LEU A 58 -8.99 6.40 -4.62
C LEU A 58 -8.86 7.20 -5.93
N GLU A 59 -10.01 7.56 -6.51
CA GLU A 59 -10.04 8.41 -7.70
C GLU A 59 -9.57 9.83 -7.37
N GLU A 60 -8.54 10.28 -8.07
CA GLU A 60 -8.09 11.66 -8.01
C GLU A 60 -9.07 12.55 -8.81
N VAL A 61 -9.81 13.42 -8.11
CA VAL A 61 -10.80 14.31 -8.73
C VAL A 61 -10.28 15.73 -8.98
N PHE A 62 -9.12 16.08 -8.44
CA PHE A 62 -8.51 17.40 -8.56
C PHE A 62 -7.01 17.38 -8.22
N HIS A 63 -6.22 18.10 -9.01
CA HIS A 63 -4.81 18.39 -8.77
C HIS A 63 -4.44 19.77 -9.33
N THR A 64 -3.44 20.42 -8.74
CA THR A 64 -2.80 21.64 -9.24
C THR A 64 -1.32 21.64 -8.90
N ASP A 65 -0.50 22.05 -9.86
CA ASP A 65 0.94 22.20 -9.70
C ASP A 65 1.31 23.48 -8.92
#